data_AF-A0A8S0G0S5-F1
#
_entry.id   AF-A0A8S0G0S5-F1
#
_cell.length_a   1.000
_cell.length_b   1.000
_cell.length_c   1.000
_cell.angle_alpha   90.00
_cell.angle_beta   90.00
_cell.angle_gamma   90.00
#
_symmetry.space_group_name_H-M   'P 1'
#
loop_
_entity.id
_entity.type
_entity.pdbx_description
1 polymer ?
#
loop_
_entity_poly.entity_id
_entity_poly.type
_entity_poly.pdbx_seq_one_letter_code
_entity_poly.pdbx_strand_id
1 'polypeptide(L)'
;MILLQLSSAQGPEECCLAVKKALDRLIKEATRQDVAVTVLETETGRYSDTLRSALISLDGDNAWALSESWCGTIQWICPSPYRPHHGRKELVSGHWAFYR
;
A
#
# COMPACT_ATOMS: atom_id res chain seq x y z
N MET A 1 8.21 -13.36 11.66
CA MET A 1 8.62 -12.39 10.63
C MET A 1 8.17 -12.79 9.23
N ILE A 2 7.46 -11.89 8.55
CA ILE A 2 6.89 -12.03 7.19
C ILE A 2 7.16 -10.71 6.45
N LEU A 3 7.68 -10.75 5.21
CA LEU A 3 7.94 -9.53 4.44
C LEU A 3 6.85 -9.27 3.40
N LEU A 4 6.32 -8.06 3.38
CA LEU A 4 5.28 -7.64 2.46
C LEU A 4 5.75 -6.43 1.68
N GLN A 5 5.72 -6.52 0.35
CA GLN A 5 6.08 -5.43 -0.52
C GLN A 5 4.81 -4.80 -1.11
N LEU A 6 4.64 -3.51 -0.80
CA LEU A 6 3.63 -2.66 -1.38
C LEU A 6 4.23 -1.96 -2.60
N SER A 7 3.62 -2.06 -3.78
CA SER A 7 4.11 -1.35 -4.98
C SER A 7 2.96 -0.82 -5.85
N SER A 8 3.14 0.40 -6.35
CA SER A 8 2.27 0.91 -7.42
C SER A 8 2.66 0.26 -8.74
N ALA A 9 1.66 -0.20 -9.51
CA ALA A 9 1.88 -0.55 -10.91
C ALA A 9 2.32 0.69 -11.73
N GLN A 10 2.73 0.50 -12.99
CA GLN A 10 2.95 1.60 -13.94
C GLN A 10 1.65 2.38 -14.13
N GLY A 11 1.46 3.41 -13.33
CA GLY A 11 0.34 4.31 -13.40
C GLY A 11 0.75 5.69 -12.94
N PRO A 12 -0.11 6.68 -13.15
CA PRO A 12 0.18 8.08 -12.85
C PRO A 12 0.37 8.29 -11.33
N GLU A 13 0.75 9.50 -10.94
CA GLU A 13 1.21 9.86 -9.57
C GLU A 13 0.18 9.52 -8.47
N GLU A 14 -1.10 9.40 -8.83
CA GLU A 14 -2.18 8.90 -7.98
C GLU A 14 -1.92 7.49 -7.44
N CYS A 15 -1.23 6.63 -8.20
CA CYS A 15 -0.82 5.32 -7.76
C CYS A 15 0.15 5.40 -6.58
N CYS A 16 1.02 6.41 -6.55
CA CYS A 16 1.97 6.59 -5.45
C CYS A 16 1.26 7.06 -4.16
N LEU A 17 0.18 7.82 -4.30
CA LEU A 17 -0.68 8.17 -3.16
C LEU A 17 -1.42 6.93 -2.62
N ALA A 18 -1.87 6.04 -3.49
CA ALA A 18 -2.58 4.82 -3.10
C ALA A 18 -1.69 3.88 -2.26
N VAL A 19 -0.40 3.72 -2.60
CA VAL A 19 0.56 2.93 -1.81
C VAL A 19 0.72 3.49 -0.40
N LYS A 20 0.85 4.82 -0.25
CA LYS A 20 0.92 5.44 1.08
C LYS A 20 -0.35 5.19 1.88
N LYS A 21 -1.53 5.36 1.27
CA LYS A 21 -2.82 5.09 1.93
C LYS A 21 -2.99 3.62 2.31
N ALA A 22 -2.53 2.71 1.46
CA ALA A 22 -2.54 1.28 1.72
C ALA A 22 -1.65 0.93 2.91
N LEU A 23 -0.43 1.48 2.97
CA LEU A 23 0.47 1.32 4.10
C LEU A 23 -0.16 1.82 5.40
N ASP A 24 -0.72 3.04 5.41
CA ASP A 24 -1.42 3.59 6.58
C ASP A 24 -2.57 2.69 7.05
N ARG A 25 -3.33 2.11 6.10
CA ARG A 25 -4.46 1.23 6.40
C ARG A 25 -3.99 -0.12 6.93
N LEU A 26 -2.90 -0.66 6.41
CA LEU A 26 -2.28 -1.91 6.84
C LEU A 26 -1.72 -1.77 8.25
N ILE A 27 -1.01 -0.68 8.56
CA ILE A 27 -0.49 -0.41 9.91
C ILE A 27 -1.65 -0.39 10.92
N LYS A 28 -2.74 0.33 10.60
CA LYS A 28 -3.93 0.36 11.47
C LYS A 28 -4.54 -1.01 11.69
N GLU A 29 -4.55 -1.86 10.67
CA GLU A 29 -5.10 -3.21 10.79
C GLU A 29 -4.19 -4.13 11.61
N ALA A 30 -2.90 -4.04 11.38
CA ALA A 30 -1.88 -4.74 12.15
C ALA A 30 -1.96 -4.37 13.64
N THR A 31 -2.06 -3.08 13.98
CA THR A 31 -2.25 -2.63 15.36
C THR A 31 -3.52 -3.20 16.00
N ARG A 32 -4.60 -3.41 15.22
CA ARG A 32 -5.83 -4.04 15.73
C ARG A 32 -5.71 -5.54 15.95
N GLN A 33 -4.78 -6.19 15.23
CA GLN A 33 -4.53 -7.64 15.30
C GLN A 33 -3.32 -7.98 16.18
N ASP A 34 -2.77 -6.98 16.90
CA ASP A 34 -1.56 -7.10 17.71
C ASP A 34 -0.33 -7.59 16.92
N VAL A 35 -0.23 -7.14 15.66
CA VAL A 35 0.87 -7.42 14.74
C VAL A 35 1.82 -6.23 14.73
N ALA A 36 3.10 -6.48 15.02
CA ALA A 36 4.16 -5.50 14.90
C ALA A 36 4.48 -5.25 13.42
N VAL A 37 4.45 -3.99 13.00
CA VAL A 37 4.83 -3.57 11.63
C VAL A 37 6.12 -2.78 11.70
N THR A 38 7.12 -3.20 10.93
CA THR A 38 8.39 -2.47 10.77
C THR A 38 8.55 -2.11 9.31
N VAL A 39 8.66 -0.82 9.01
CA VAL A 39 8.97 -0.37 7.64
C VAL A 39 10.46 -0.54 7.39
N LEU A 40 10.83 -1.41 6.45
CA LEU A 40 12.22 -1.70 6.12
C LEU A 40 12.76 -0.76 5.05
N GLU A 41 11.96 -0.54 4.00
CA GLU A 41 12.36 0.26 2.86
C GLU A 41 11.15 1.01 2.31
N THR A 42 11.37 2.24 1.83
CA THR A 42 10.33 3.02 1.16
C THR A 42 10.94 3.78 0.01
N GLU A 43 10.30 3.69 -1.15
CA GLU A 43 10.65 4.48 -2.32
C GLU A 43 9.63 5.60 -2.45
N THR A 44 10.08 6.85 -2.30
CA THR A 44 9.22 8.02 -2.43
C THR A 44 8.85 8.28 -3.89
N GLY A 45 7.62 8.70 -4.14
CA GLY A 45 7.18 9.17 -5.45
C GLY A 45 7.73 10.57 -5.78
N ARG A 46 7.28 11.15 -6.89
CA ARG A 46 7.77 12.44 -7.38
C ARG A 46 7.26 13.62 -6.55
N TYR A 47 6.09 13.49 -5.94
CA TYR A 47 5.52 14.48 -5.03
C TYR A 47 5.77 14.11 -3.56
N SER A 48 5.95 15.16 -2.73
CA SER A 48 5.90 15.04 -1.27
C SER A 48 4.62 14.33 -0.84
N ASP A 49 4.73 13.40 0.11
CA ASP A 49 3.64 12.54 0.58
C ASP A 49 3.13 11.43 -0.36
N THR A 50 3.93 11.03 -1.35
CA THR A 50 3.62 9.85 -2.18
C THR A 50 4.70 8.78 -2.06
N LEU A 51 4.32 7.50 -2.15
CA LEU A 51 5.23 6.35 -2.11
C LEU A 51 5.06 5.51 -3.36
N ARG A 52 6.13 5.22 -4.09
CA ARG A 52 6.10 4.29 -5.22
C ARG A 52 6.08 2.84 -4.74
N SER A 53 6.90 2.55 -3.75
CA SER A 53 6.98 1.23 -3.14
C SER A 53 7.31 1.33 -1.65
N ALA A 54 6.92 0.32 -0.88
CA ALA A 54 7.27 0.20 0.52
C ALA A 54 7.43 -1.29 0.87
N LEU A 55 8.59 -1.66 1.41
CA LEU A 55 8.85 -2.96 1.99
C LEU A 55 8.64 -2.88 3.49
N ILE A 56 7.77 -3.75 4.00
CA ILE A 56 7.46 -3.83 5.42
C ILE A 56 7.64 -5.25 5.94
N SER A 57 8.02 -5.36 7.20
CA SER A 57 8.08 -6.60 7.95
C SER A 57 6.91 -6.64 8.92
N LEU A 58 6.21 -7.77 8.93
CA LEU A 58 5.14 -8.10 9.85
C LEU A 58 5.65 -9.16 10.83
N ASP A 59 5.47 -8.91 12.12
CA ASP A 59 5.78 -9.86 13.18
C ASP A 59 4.62 -9.99 14.17
N GLY A 60 4.43 -11.18 14.72
CA GLY A 60 3.30 -11.55 15.57
C GLY A 60 2.52 -12.76 15.04
N ASP A 61 1.70 -13.34 15.92
CA ASP A 61 0.98 -14.58 15.65
C ASP A 61 -0.03 -14.43 14.49
N ASN A 62 -0.61 -13.24 14.35
CA ASN A 62 -1.57 -12.92 13.28
C ASN A 62 -0.91 -12.36 12.01
N ALA A 63 0.41 -12.24 11.96
CA ALA A 63 1.12 -11.67 10.80
C ALA A 63 0.80 -12.45 9.51
N TRP A 64 0.66 -13.78 9.62
CA TRP A 64 0.33 -14.65 8.47
C TRP A 64 -1.06 -14.35 7.93
N ALA A 65 -2.08 -14.35 8.80
CA ALA A 65 -3.47 -14.08 8.41
C ALA A 65 -3.62 -12.68 7.81
N LEU A 66 -2.95 -11.67 8.39
CA LEU A 66 -2.92 -10.33 7.84
C LEU A 66 -2.27 -10.34 6.44
N SER A 67 -1.11 -10.98 6.29
CA SER A 67 -0.42 -11.04 5.00
C SER A 67 -1.25 -11.73 3.92
N GLU A 68 -1.97 -12.81 4.23
CA GLU A 68 -2.85 -13.49 3.27
C GLU A 68 -4.03 -12.60 2.86
N SER A 69 -4.63 -11.86 3.81
CA SER A 69 -5.73 -10.94 3.49
C SER A 69 -5.30 -9.77 2.59
N TRP A 70 -4.02 -9.37 2.66
CA TRP A 70 -3.43 -8.31 1.86
C TRP A 70 -2.74 -8.84 0.59
N CYS A 71 -2.60 -10.15 0.44
CA CYS A 71 -1.99 -10.77 -0.72
C CYS A 71 -2.94 -10.73 -1.91
N GLY A 72 -2.56 -10.00 -2.97
CA GLY A 72 -3.34 -9.91 -4.20
C GLY A 72 -3.21 -8.54 -4.88
N THR A 73 -4.06 -8.31 -5.88
CA THR A 73 -4.18 -7.03 -6.55
C THR A 73 -5.30 -6.23 -5.90
N ILE A 74 -5.00 -5.10 -5.26
CA ILE A 74 -6.02 -4.20 -4.73
C ILE A 74 -6.20 -3.04 -5.70
N GLN A 75 -7.45 -2.88 -6.13
CA GLN A 75 -7.89 -1.76 -6.94
C GLN A 75 -8.37 -0.66 -6.01
N TRP A 76 -7.61 0.43 -5.94
CA TRP A 76 -7.96 1.60 -5.17
C TRP A 76 -8.73 2.59 -6.05
N ILE A 77 -9.90 3.01 -5.60
CA ILE A 77 -10.72 4.00 -6.29
C ILE A 77 -10.77 5.25 -5.43
N CYS A 78 -10.04 6.28 -5.82
CA CYS A 78 -10.12 7.59 -5.19
C CYS A 78 -10.35 8.67 -6.25
N PRO A 79 -11.15 9.72 -5.93
CA PRO A 79 -11.17 10.92 -6.76
C PRO A 79 -9.75 11.50 -6.79
N SER A 80 -9.15 11.65 -7.97
CA SER A 80 -7.81 12.24 -8.10
C SER A 80 -7.85 13.68 -7.59
N PRO A 81 -7.04 14.06 -6.58
CA PRO A 81 -6.92 15.47 -6.17
C PRO A 81 -6.18 16.32 -7.22
N TYR A 82 -5.49 15.69 -8.18
CA TYR A 82 -4.64 16.37 -9.16
C TYR A 82 -5.39 16.78 -10.43
N ARG A 83 -6.62 16.28 -10.66
CA ARG A 83 -7.43 16.64 -11.83
C ARG A 83 -8.89 16.92 -11.47
N PRO A 84 -9.23 18.10 -10.92
CA PRO A 84 -10.58 18.40 -10.43
C PRO A 84 -11.68 18.48 -11.51
N HIS A 85 -11.35 18.55 -12.81
CA HIS A 85 -12.31 18.84 -13.89
C HIS A 85 -12.69 17.69 -14.83
N HIS A 86 -12.14 16.47 -14.67
CA HIS A 86 -12.53 15.32 -15.49
C HIS A 86 -13.29 14.29 -14.66
N GLY A 87 -14.61 14.21 -14.86
CA GLY A 87 -15.56 13.41 -14.08
C GLY A 87 -15.48 11.88 -14.22
N ARG A 88 -14.30 11.30 -14.48
CA ARG A 88 -14.11 9.85 -14.35
C ARG A 88 -13.45 9.56 -13.00
N LYS A 89 -14.05 8.65 -12.24
CA LYS A 89 -13.38 7.99 -11.11
C LYS A 89 -12.13 7.32 -11.68
N GLU A 90 -10.97 7.87 -11.39
CA GLU A 90 -9.71 7.29 -11.85
C GLU A 90 -9.44 6.04 -11.02
N LEU A 91 -9.22 4.94 -11.73
CA LEU A 91 -9.14 3.62 -11.19
C LEU A 91 -7.66 3.25 -11.08
N VAL A 92 -7.17 3.14 -9.85
CA VAL A 92 -5.75 2.91 -9.57
C VAL A 92 -5.56 1.45 -9.17
N SER A 93 -4.75 0.70 -9.91
CA SER A 93 -4.43 -0.70 -9.61
C SER A 93 -3.06 -0.80 -8.93
N GLY A 94 -3.03 -1.27 -7.68
CA GLY A 94 -1.81 -1.60 -6.95
C GLY A 94 -1.58 -3.11 -6.97
N HIS A 95 -0.32 -3.52 -7.09
CA HIS A 95 0.07 -4.93 -6.96
C HIS A 95 0.86 -5.09 -5.67
N TRP A 96 0.45 -6.04 -4.84
CA TRP A 96 1.16 -6.39 -3.62
C TRP A 96 1.88 -7.72 -3.84
N ALA A 97 3.18 -7.73 -3.62
CA ALA A 97 4.01 -8.91 -3.76
C ALA A 97 4.50 -9.36 -2.39
N PHE A 98 4.28 -10.62 -2.08
CA PHE A 98 4.81 -11.26 -0.89
C PHE A 98 6.25 -11.73 -1.16
N TYR A 99 7.18 -11.37 -0.28
CA TYR A 99 8.54 -11.92 -0.30
C TYR A 99 8.71 -12.76 0.98
N ARG A 100 9.03 -14.05 0.79
CA ARG A 100 9.13 -15.03 1.87
C ARG A 100 10.48 -14.95 2.56
#